data_AF-E1RFF6-F1
#
_entry.id   AF-E1RFF6-F1
#
_cell.length_a   1.000
_cell.length_b   1.000
_cell.length_c   1.000
_cell.angle_alpha   90.00
_cell.angle_beta   90.00
_cell.angle_gamma   90.00
#
_symmetry.space_group_name_H-M   'P 1'
#
loop_
_entity.id
_entity.type
_entity.pdbx_description
1 polymer ?
#
loop_
_entity_poly.entity_id
_entity_poly.type
_entity_poly.pdbx_seq_one_letter_code
_entity_poly.pdbx_strand_id
1 'polypeptide(L)'
;MNIDQSKKILMLGGEGQNIEFKRDCQDIDSIGKVICGFLNSSGGSILCGISENFNLTGIKITESEKNNIEKEIQQHISPKALVSFDVNEIEGKKILVIEVPAGKDIPYAFQDVIYIRNENKTQKADIYTINDMVLSKQVEPHRWERRFSIADINEDIELNEFNQAIKEISKRFNFRDNHNMNMVLEDLSVARYGRLTNAGDILFCKNPAERCPQVRVRASCYISDKYDEVYNDFKSFEGPLIRVLEELFHFIQRNTATKSLFSRDDLRRQDKSVYPADAIREGLVNAFVHRDYSDFSGGIIVSVYPKSLEIYNTGSFPEGVTPDKLSEGHISVLRNPDIAHVVYLRGLMEKNGRGSVLIRRSCEEHGLPLPKWTSDQNSVTLTFFAPEEKKVSETRIQIGGMPWVHTIIQTTDGGFLIGGSYSDSESFPHSRPWVAKTDDNGSLLWENKFGSVNDSFIGFYESEDGKYHIIYAPQLTGENGPDRDQYIETVIDNNGKLASTNNDNVPGYPKLISKDGLVFTETISCTDGGKKLHIIKTNAEGETEWDSLCELADSSATGSSIGSGIVRTADGGYLITGARYYY
;
A
#
# COMPACT_ATOMS: atom_id res chain seq x y z
N MET A 1 -4.57 22.10 11.35
CA MET A 1 -3.60 22.42 12.43
C MET A 1 -3.15 21.15 13.14
N ASN A 2 -1.84 20.93 13.31
CA ASN A 2 -1.31 19.81 14.10
C ASN A 2 -1.17 20.18 15.61
N ILE A 3 -0.84 19.19 16.45
CA ILE A 3 -0.66 19.40 17.90
C ILE A 3 0.48 20.38 18.19
N ASP A 4 1.57 20.33 17.44
CA ASP A 4 2.74 21.20 17.64
C ASP A 4 2.46 22.66 17.24
N GLN A 5 1.65 22.90 16.21
CA GLN A 5 1.17 24.21 15.80
C GLN A 5 0.22 24.78 16.86
N SER A 6 -0.69 23.96 17.39
CA SER A 6 -1.57 24.37 18.50
C SER A 6 -0.74 24.80 19.72
N LYS A 7 0.28 24.02 20.09
CA LYS A 7 1.23 24.34 21.17
C LYS A 7 2.03 25.60 20.88
N LYS A 8 2.50 25.79 19.65
CA LYS A 8 3.27 26.97 19.24
C LYS A 8 2.43 28.25 19.30
N ILE A 9 1.14 28.18 18.95
CA ILE A 9 0.20 29.30 19.09
C ILE A 9 -0.07 29.62 20.55
N LEU A 10 -0.27 28.60 21.39
CA LEU A 10 -0.37 28.76 22.84
C LEU A 10 0.88 29.43 23.45
N MET A 11 2.08 29.12 22.93
CA MET A 11 3.35 29.70 23.37
C MET A 11 3.60 31.14 22.87
N LEU A 12 3.09 31.50 21.69
CA LEU A 12 3.31 32.83 21.09
C LEU A 12 2.36 33.89 21.64
N GLY A 13 1.19 33.51 22.17
CA GLY A 13 0.30 34.34 22.98
C GLY A 13 -0.39 35.48 22.22
N GLY A 14 -1.72 35.41 22.09
CA GLY A 14 -2.55 36.53 21.64
C GLY A 14 -3.69 36.14 20.71
N GLU A 15 -4.87 36.70 20.95
CA GLU A 15 -5.93 36.76 19.94
C GLU A 15 -5.53 37.74 18.83
N GLY A 16 -5.95 37.45 17.60
CA GLY A 16 -5.61 38.31 16.48
C GLY A 16 -6.56 38.12 15.30
N GLN A 17 -6.13 38.62 14.13
CA GLN A 17 -6.91 38.60 12.89
C GLN A 17 -7.39 37.19 12.52
N ASN A 18 -6.59 36.16 12.82
CA ASN A 18 -6.83 34.79 12.37
C ASN A 18 -6.94 33.78 13.53
N ILE A 19 -6.97 34.22 14.80
CA ILE A 19 -7.02 33.34 15.98
C ILE A 19 -7.99 33.91 17.01
N GLU A 20 -8.90 33.08 17.51
CA GLU A 20 -9.85 33.39 18.58
C GLU A 20 -9.78 32.30 19.68
N PHE A 21 -9.80 32.70 20.95
CA PHE A 21 -9.90 31.76 22.06
C PHE A 21 -11.30 31.78 22.66
N LYS A 22 -11.81 30.61 23.03
CA LYS A 22 -13.05 30.47 23.79
C LYS A 22 -12.84 29.56 24.99
N ARG A 23 -13.47 29.92 26.11
CA ARG A 23 -13.39 29.14 27.35
C ARG A 23 -14.07 27.77 27.20
N ASP A 24 -15.22 27.75 26.53
CA ASP A 24 -16.02 26.56 26.25
C ASP A 24 -16.58 26.60 24.83
N CYS A 25 -17.36 25.59 24.47
CA CYS A 25 -18.00 25.45 23.17
C CYS A 25 -19.54 25.42 23.26
N GLN A 26 -20.13 25.92 24.35
CA GLN A 26 -21.59 25.87 24.56
C GLN A 26 -22.31 27.06 23.91
N ASP A 27 -21.65 28.21 23.79
CA ASP A 27 -22.21 29.39 23.11
C ASP A 27 -22.05 29.29 21.59
N ILE A 28 -22.99 28.56 20.97
CA ILE A 28 -23.02 28.31 19.52
C ILE A 28 -23.15 29.62 18.73
N ASP A 29 -23.92 30.58 19.23
CA ASP A 29 -24.10 31.89 18.58
C ASP A 29 -22.80 32.69 18.58
N SER A 30 -22.04 32.70 19.69
CA SER A 30 -20.73 33.35 19.73
C SER A 30 -19.76 32.71 18.75
N ILE A 31 -19.74 31.37 18.64
CA ILE A 31 -18.85 30.66 17.72
C ILE A 31 -19.27 30.94 16.26
N GLY A 32 -20.57 30.87 15.95
CA GLY A 32 -21.09 31.11 14.61
C GLY A 32 -20.80 32.53 14.09
N LYS A 33 -20.89 33.54 14.96
CA LYS A 33 -20.48 34.93 14.65
C LYS A 33 -19.00 35.00 14.25
N VAL A 34 -18.12 34.38 15.03
CA VAL A 34 -16.66 34.39 14.76
C VAL A 34 -16.35 33.66 13.46
N ILE A 35 -16.98 32.51 13.20
CA ILE A 35 -16.84 31.77 11.94
C ILE A 35 -17.26 32.65 10.75
N CYS A 36 -18.41 33.33 10.84
CA CYS A 36 -18.87 34.26 9.80
C CYS A 36 -17.85 35.40 9.58
N GLY A 37 -17.30 35.96 10.66
CA GLY A 37 -16.24 36.97 10.59
C GLY A 37 -14.97 36.48 9.90
N PHE A 38 -14.52 35.25 10.18
CA PHE A 38 -13.37 34.64 9.52
C PHE A 38 -13.61 34.35 8.04
N LEU A 39 -14.79 33.82 7.68
CA LEU A 39 -15.18 33.60 6.28
C LEU A 39 -15.19 34.89 5.47
N ASN A 40 -15.58 36.01 6.08
CA ASN A 40 -15.62 37.33 5.46
C ASN A 40 -14.28 38.09 5.47
N SER A 41 -13.22 37.48 6.00
CA SER A 41 -11.89 38.08 6.10
C SER A 41 -10.82 37.09 5.59
N SER A 42 -9.75 36.87 6.35
CA SER A 42 -8.59 36.07 5.90
C SER A 42 -8.62 34.61 6.35
N GLY A 43 -9.77 34.13 6.86
CA GLY A 43 -9.86 32.84 7.55
C GLY A 43 -9.21 32.86 8.94
N GLY A 44 -9.22 31.73 9.63
CA GLY A 44 -8.63 31.63 10.96
C GLY A 44 -8.93 30.34 11.70
N SER A 45 -8.55 30.30 12.98
CA SER A 45 -8.78 29.18 13.88
C SER A 45 -9.41 29.64 15.19
N ILE A 46 -10.45 28.94 15.64
CA ILE A 46 -11.03 29.10 16.98
C ILE A 46 -10.55 27.94 17.84
N LEU A 47 -10.02 28.22 19.02
CA LEU A 47 -9.65 27.18 19.98
C LEU A 47 -10.52 27.29 21.23
N CYS A 48 -11.39 26.31 21.44
CA CYS A 48 -12.25 26.21 22.62
C CYS A 48 -11.59 25.34 23.70
N GLY A 49 -11.66 25.77 24.95
CA GLY A 49 -10.97 25.18 26.10
C GLY A 49 -9.75 25.98 26.55
N ILE A 50 -9.69 27.27 26.20
CA ILE A 50 -8.63 28.20 26.58
C ILE A 50 -9.28 29.42 27.24
N SER A 51 -8.82 29.80 28.42
CA SER A 51 -9.29 30.99 29.12
C SER A 51 -8.79 32.29 28.48
N GLU A 52 -9.42 33.42 28.83
CA GLU A 52 -9.00 34.76 28.40
C GLU A 52 -7.54 35.10 28.80
N ASN A 53 -7.01 34.44 29.84
CA ASN A 53 -5.62 34.56 30.28
C ASN A 53 -4.68 33.56 29.56
N PHE A 54 -5.11 32.98 28.44
CA PHE A 54 -4.40 31.98 27.64
C PHE A 54 -4.06 30.66 28.35
N ASN A 55 -4.68 30.39 29.51
CA ASN A 55 -4.52 29.11 30.22
C ASN A 55 -5.42 28.03 29.63
N LEU A 56 -4.87 26.82 29.45
CA LEU A 56 -5.60 25.60 29.07
C LEU A 56 -6.59 25.20 30.18
N THR A 57 -7.88 25.45 29.94
CA THR A 57 -8.97 24.98 30.83
C THR A 57 -9.42 23.57 30.46
N GLY A 58 -9.38 23.25 29.16
CA GLY A 58 -9.92 22.01 28.61
C GLY A 58 -11.44 22.01 28.55
N ILE A 59 -11.99 21.16 27.68
CA ILE A 59 -13.44 20.93 27.54
C ILE A 59 -13.77 19.45 27.72
N LYS A 60 -14.95 19.17 28.26
CA LYS A 60 -15.55 17.82 28.23
C LYS A 60 -16.53 17.80 27.07
N ILE A 61 -16.08 17.32 25.92
CA ILE A 61 -16.90 17.18 24.72
C ILE A 61 -16.86 15.73 24.23
N THR A 62 -18.04 15.20 23.91
CA THR A 62 -18.22 13.92 23.22
C THR A 62 -18.29 14.14 21.71
N GLU A 63 -18.02 13.09 20.92
CA GLU A 63 -18.12 13.18 19.45
C GLU A 63 -19.54 13.57 19.00
N SER A 64 -20.57 13.14 19.75
CA SER A 64 -21.96 13.49 19.45
C SER A 64 -22.24 14.99 19.68
N GLU A 65 -21.71 15.58 20.74
CA GLU A 65 -21.88 17.02 21.01
C GLU A 65 -21.16 17.87 19.96
N LYS A 66 -19.93 17.48 19.60
CA LYS A 66 -19.18 18.10 18.49
C LYS A 66 -20.00 18.09 17.19
N ASN A 67 -20.53 16.94 16.80
CA ASN A 67 -21.33 16.79 15.57
C ASN A 67 -22.61 17.62 15.62
N ASN A 68 -23.24 17.77 16.79
CA ASN A 68 -24.42 18.61 16.97
C ASN A 68 -24.08 20.10 16.80
N ILE A 69 -23.01 20.59 17.45
CA ILE A 69 -22.54 21.97 17.33
C ILE A 69 -22.22 22.30 15.88
N GLU A 70 -21.47 21.43 15.21
CA GLU A 70 -21.12 21.58 13.80
C GLU A 70 -22.36 21.68 12.91
N LYS A 71 -23.33 20.77 13.10
CA LYS A 71 -24.58 20.73 12.33
C LYS A 71 -25.42 21.99 12.54
N GLU A 72 -25.50 22.49 13.77
CA GLU A 72 -26.27 23.69 14.12
C GLU A 72 -25.65 24.97 13.52
N ILE A 73 -24.33 25.11 13.61
CA ILE A 73 -23.62 26.25 13.01
C ILE A 73 -23.77 26.24 11.48
N GLN A 74 -23.55 25.09 10.84
CA GLN A 74 -23.61 24.97 9.39
C GLN A 74 -25.01 25.23 8.81
N GLN A 75 -26.08 25.01 9.59
CA GLN A 75 -27.44 25.34 9.16
C GLN A 75 -27.64 26.85 9.00
N HIS A 76 -27.05 27.64 9.88
CA HIS A 76 -27.27 29.10 9.93
C HIS A 76 -26.27 29.92 9.13
N ILE A 77 -25.20 29.31 8.60
CA ILE A 77 -24.25 29.96 7.70
C ILE A 77 -24.79 29.92 6.26
N SER A 78 -24.76 31.08 5.58
CA SER A 78 -25.12 31.24 4.18
C SER A 78 -24.20 32.28 3.50
N PRO A 79 -23.59 32.01 2.34
CA PRO A 79 -23.61 30.75 1.60
C PRO A 79 -22.96 29.60 2.38
N LYS A 80 -23.22 28.34 2.01
CA LYS A 80 -22.63 27.19 2.70
C LYS A 80 -21.10 27.20 2.57
N ALA A 81 -20.42 26.82 3.65
CA ALA A 81 -18.97 26.77 3.75
C ALA A 81 -18.52 25.51 4.52
N LEU A 82 -17.42 24.92 4.08
CA LEU A 82 -16.79 23.81 4.78
C LEU A 82 -15.84 24.34 5.84
N VAL A 83 -16.25 24.16 7.10
CA VAL A 83 -15.49 24.50 8.31
C VAL A 83 -15.13 23.18 8.99
N SER A 84 -13.87 23.02 9.42
CA SER A 84 -13.39 21.81 10.10
C SER A 84 -13.50 21.97 11.61
N PHE A 85 -13.98 20.92 12.27
CA PHE A 85 -14.08 20.82 13.73
C PHE A 85 -13.28 19.60 14.18
N ASP A 86 -12.25 19.80 15.00
CA ASP A 86 -11.35 18.74 15.47
C ASP A 86 -11.17 18.81 16.99
N VAL A 87 -11.22 17.65 17.65
CA VAL A 87 -10.92 17.56 19.08
C VAL A 87 -9.49 17.08 19.24
N ASN A 88 -8.62 17.96 19.75
CA ASN A 88 -7.22 17.66 20.00
C ASN A 88 -6.98 17.53 21.51
N GLU A 89 -6.02 16.70 21.91
CA GLU A 89 -5.60 16.57 23.31
C GLU A 89 -4.23 17.23 23.52
N ILE A 90 -4.19 18.23 24.41
CA ILE A 90 -2.97 18.96 24.77
C ILE A 90 -2.81 18.87 26.29
N GLU A 91 -1.67 18.35 26.75
CA GLU A 91 -1.34 18.22 28.18
C GLU A 91 -2.43 17.48 28.99
N GLY A 92 -3.03 16.43 28.40
CA GLY A 92 -4.10 15.64 29.02
C GLY A 92 -5.46 16.34 29.07
N LYS A 93 -5.59 17.51 28.43
CA LYS A 93 -6.85 18.26 28.32
C LYS A 93 -7.32 18.29 26.87
N LYS A 94 -8.60 17.99 26.65
CA LYS A 94 -9.22 18.08 25.33
C LYS A 94 -9.52 19.54 24.99
N ILE A 95 -9.27 19.94 23.76
CA ILE A 95 -9.62 21.24 23.18
C ILE A 95 -10.34 21.01 21.85
N LEU A 96 -11.31 21.87 21.52
CA LEU A 96 -11.95 21.86 20.20
C LEU A 96 -11.27 22.93 19.34
N VAL A 97 -10.71 22.52 18.22
CA VAL A 97 -10.09 23.39 17.22
C VAL A 97 -11.04 23.49 16.03
N ILE A 98 -11.46 24.71 15.70
CA ILE A 98 -12.33 25.00 14.56
C ILE A 98 -11.51 25.76 13.53
N GLU A 99 -11.28 25.16 12.37
CA GLU A 99 -10.51 25.78 11.29
C GLU A 99 -11.47 26.32 10.22
N VAL A 100 -11.39 27.63 9.99
CA VAL A 100 -12.25 28.37 9.08
C VAL A 100 -11.40 28.89 7.92
N PRO A 101 -11.70 28.51 6.66
CA PRO A 101 -10.99 29.06 5.51
C PRO A 101 -11.39 30.52 5.25
N ALA A 102 -10.58 31.24 4.47
CA ALA A 102 -11.02 32.49 3.86
C ALA A 102 -12.15 32.18 2.86
N GLY A 103 -13.28 32.88 2.99
CA GLY A 103 -14.45 32.64 2.17
C GLY A 103 -14.27 33.23 0.76
N LYS A 104 -14.82 32.55 -0.25
CA LYS A 104 -14.78 33.00 -1.65
C LYS A 104 -16.07 33.66 -2.13
N ASP A 105 -17.16 33.52 -1.36
CA ASP A 105 -18.48 34.05 -1.72
C ASP A 105 -18.94 35.19 -0.84
N ILE A 106 -17.98 36.00 -0.39
CA ILE A 106 -18.23 37.18 0.44
C ILE A 106 -19.38 38.02 -0.17
N PRO A 107 -20.34 38.52 0.63
CA PRO A 107 -20.46 38.31 2.07
C PRO A 107 -21.14 36.98 2.44
N TYR A 108 -20.61 36.33 3.48
CA TYR A 108 -21.26 35.30 4.28
C TYR A 108 -22.07 35.95 5.40
N ALA A 109 -23.15 35.29 5.79
CA ALA A 109 -24.02 35.65 6.90
C ALA A 109 -24.20 34.47 7.85
N PHE A 110 -24.38 34.77 9.13
CA PHE A 110 -24.81 33.82 10.16
C PHE A 110 -26.14 34.33 10.73
N GLN A 111 -27.18 33.51 10.66
CA GLN A 111 -28.56 33.91 11.03
C GLN A 111 -28.97 35.22 10.33
N ASP A 112 -28.72 35.30 9.01
CA ASP A 112 -29.03 36.45 8.15
C ASP A 112 -28.30 37.77 8.51
N VAL A 113 -27.30 37.71 9.39
CA VAL A 113 -26.47 38.87 9.76
C VAL A 113 -25.05 38.67 9.27
N ILE A 114 -24.51 39.69 8.56
CA ILE A 114 -23.14 39.71 8.08
C ILE A 114 -22.23 40.20 9.22
N TYR A 115 -21.25 39.38 9.59
CA TYR A 115 -20.22 39.72 10.55
C TYR A 115 -18.87 39.83 9.86
N ILE A 116 -18.04 40.78 10.29
CA ILE A 116 -16.67 40.97 9.83
C ILE A 116 -15.72 40.93 11.02
N ARG A 117 -14.49 40.48 10.77
CA ARG A 117 -13.43 40.48 11.77
C ARG A 117 -12.39 41.54 11.45
N ASN A 118 -12.20 42.46 12.39
CA ASN A 118 -11.15 43.47 12.34
C ASN A 118 -10.26 43.28 13.58
N GLU A 119 -8.98 43.03 13.35
CA GLU A 119 -8.00 42.69 14.39
C GLU A 119 -8.49 41.52 15.24
N ASN A 120 -8.77 41.73 16.53
CA ASN A 120 -9.25 40.70 17.45
C ASN A 120 -10.76 40.76 17.72
N LYS A 121 -11.54 41.58 17.00
CA LYS A 121 -12.97 41.75 17.25
C LYS A 121 -13.83 41.35 16.06
N THR A 122 -14.85 40.55 16.35
CA THR A 122 -15.93 40.23 15.42
C THR A 122 -17.10 41.18 15.67
N GLN A 123 -17.51 41.91 14.63
CA GLN A 123 -18.60 42.89 14.72
C GLN A 123 -19.56 42.78 13.54
N LYS A 124 -20.79 43.28 13.72
CA LYS A 124 -21.77 43.36 12.63
C LYS A 124 -21.28 44.35 11.58
N ALA A 125 -21.33 43.95 10.31
CA ALA A 125 -20.97 44.82 9.20
C ALA A 125 -22.00 45.96 9.09
N ASP A 126 -21.52 47.19 8.87
CA ASP A 126 -22.38 48.33 8.57
C ASP A 126 -22.81 48.32 7.09
N ILE A 127 -23.78 49.17 6.74
CA ILE A 127 -24.34 49.20 5.39
C ILE A 127 -23.30 49.54 4.32
N TYR A 128 -22.31 50.37 4.67
CA TYR A 128 -21.24 50.78 3.75
C TYR A 128 -20.30 49.61 3.45
N THR A 129 -19.90 48.87 4.49
CA THR A 129 -19.07 47.66 4.35
C THR A 129 -19.82 46.59 3.58
N ILE A 130 -21.11 46.36 3.86
CA ILE A 130 -21.92 45.39 3.10
C ILE A 130 -21.98 45.77 1.62
N ASN A 131 -22.21 47.05 1.30
CA ASN A 131 -22.23 47.51 -0.09
C ASN A 131 -20.87 47.32 -0.78
N ASP A 132 -19.77 47.64 -0.10
CA ASP A 132 -18.41 47.45 -0.62
C ASP A 132 -18.10 45.97 -0.89
N MET A 133 -18.46 45.08 0.04
CA MET A 133 -18.34 43.63 -0.11
C MET A 133 -19.15 43.08 -1.29
N VAL A 134 -20.33 43.63 -1.54
CA VAL A 134 -21.20 43.19 -2.66
C VAL A 134 -20.69 43.73 -4.00
N LEU A 135 -20.20 44.97 -4.04
CA LEU A 135 -19.70 45.60 -5.26
C LEU A 135 -18.36 45.00 -5.71
N SER A 136 -17.44 44.75 -4.78
CA SER A 136 -16.18 44.05 -5.06
C SER A 136 -16.42 42.67 -5.68
N LYS A 137 -17.44 41.94 -5.22
CA LYS A 137 -17.86 40.64 -5.79
C LYS A 137 -18.30 40.72 -7.25
N GLN A 138 -18.95 41.81 -7.69
CA GLN A 138 -19.42 41.91 -9.08
C GLN A 138 -18.27 42.01 -10.09
N VAL A 139 -17.07 42.37 -9.64
CA VAL A 139 -15.86 42.45 -10.46
C VAL A 139 -15.22 41.06 -10.64
N GLU A 140 -15.40 40.13 -9.70
CA GLU A 140 -14.89 38.77 -9.82
C GLU A 140 -15.86 37.86 -10.59
N PRO A 141 -15.37 37.07 -11.58
CA PRO A 141 -16.21 36.11 -12.26
C PRO A 141 -16.73 35.06 -11.27
N HIS A 142 -18.05 34.84 -11.26
CA HIS A 142 -18.67 33.82 -10.42
C HIS A 142 -17.98 32.47 -10.60
N ARG A 143 -17.69 31.81 -9.46
CA ARG A 143 -17.15 30.45 -9.39
C ARG A 143 -17.93 29.54 -10.34
N TRP A 144 -17.22 28.75 -11.14
CA TRP A 144 -17.82 27.97 -12.21
C TRP A 144 -18.99 27.10 -11.71
N GLU A 145 -18.83 26.46 -10.56
CA GLU A 145 -19.83 25.55 -9.99
C GLU A 145 -21.15 26.24 -9.63
N ARG A 146 -21.16 27.56 -9.41
CA ARG A 146 -22.35 28.36 -9.05
C ARG A 146 -23.05 29.02 -10.24
N ARG A 147 -22.45 28.96 -11.44
CA ARG A 147 -23.11 29.43 -12.66
C ARG A 147 -24.31 28.53 -12.95
N PHE A 148 -25.34 29.10 -13.57
CA PHE A 148 -26.51 28.31 -13.93
C PHE A 148 -26.16 27.31 -15.02
N SER A 149 -26.58 26.06 -14.81
CA SER A 149 -26.63 25.08 -15.89
C SER A 149 -27.90 25.31 -16.72
N ILE A 150 -27.85 24.86 -17.97
CA ILE A 150 -29.00 24.78 -18.86
C ILE A 150 -29.84 23.51 -18.65
N ALA A 151 -29.42 22.62 -17.74
CA ALA A 151 -30.14 21.39 -17.40
C ALA A 151 -31.51 21.68 -16.76
N ASP A 152 -32.50 20.86 -17.12
CA ASP A 152 -33.84 20.90 -16.52
C ASP A 152 -33.92 19.97 -15.30
N ILE A 153 -34.34 20.53 -14.16
CA ILE A 153 -34.47 19.80 -12.90
C ILE A 153 -35.38 18.56 -13.03
N ASN A 154 -36.44 18.63 -13.83
CA ASN A 154 -37.44 17.57 -13.91
C ASN A 154 -37.06 16.48 -14.91
N GLU A 155 -36.24 16.79 -15.91
CA GLU A 155 -35.89 15.86 -17.00
C GLU A 155 -34.48 15.25 -16.82
N ASP A 156 -33.50 16.09 -16.50
CA ASP A 156 -32.09 15.73 -16.53
C ASP A 156 -31.61 15.03 -15.25
N ILE A 157 -32.29 15.22 -14.11
CA ILE A 157 -31.87 14.62 -12.83
C ILE A 157 -32.01 13.09 -12.88
N GLU A 158 -30.96 12.40 -12.44
CA GLU A 158 -30.96 10.95 -12.20
C GLU A 158 -31.59 10.67 -10.83
N LEU A 159 -32.87 10.27 -10.85
CA LEU A 159 -33.67 10.12 -9.64
C LEU A 159 -33.11 9.10 -8.65
N ASN A 160 -32.48 8.03 -9.13
CA ASN A 160 -31.89 7.02 -8.24
C ASN A 160 -30.71 7.59 -7.44
N GLU A 161 -29.81 8.29 -8.12
CA GLU A 161 -28.68 8.98 -7.49
C GLU A 161 -29.17 10.06 -6.51
N PHE A 162 -30.16 10.86 -6.91
CA PHE A 162 -30.74 11.89 -6.06
C PHE A 162 -31.36 11.32 -4.78
N ASN A 163 -32.18 10.27 -4.89
CA ASN A 163 -32.82 9.64 -3.74
C ASN A 163 -31.79 8.97 -2.80
N GLN A 164 -30.75 8.36 -3.36
CA GLN A 164 -29.65 7.80 -2.58
C GLN A 164 -28.90 8.90 -1.83
N ALA A 165 -28.57 10.01 -2.49
CA ALA A 165 -27.90 11.14 -1.89
C ALA A 165 -28.72 11.74 -0.73
N ILE A 166 -30.03 11.92 -0.87
CA ILE A 166 -30.89 12.39 0.23
C ILE A 166 -30.77 11.47 1.45
N LYS A 167 -30.85 10.15 1.25
CA LYS A 167 -30.78 9.17 2.34
C LYS A 167 -29.44 9.21 3.07
N GLU A 168 -28.35 9.37 2.34
CA GLU A 168 -26.99 9.47 2.90
C GLU A 168 -26.79 10.81 3.64
N ILE A 169 -27.16 11.92 3.00
CA ILE A 169 -26.97 13.28 3.50
C ILE A 169 -27.84 13.56 4.73
N SER A 170 -29.07 13.05 4.77
CA SER A 170 -30.00 13.27 5.91
C SER A 170 -29.45 12.78 7.25
N LYS A 171 -28.42 11.93 7.24
CA LYS A 171 -27.71 11.50 8.46
C LYS A 171 -26.89 12.63 9.09
N ARG A 172 -26.42 13.59 8.28
CA ARG A 172 -25.49 14.65 8.68
C ARG A 172 -26.10 16.05 8.56
N PHE A 173 -27.10 16.21 7.70
CA PHE A 173 -27.72 17.49 7.37
C PHE A 173 -29.23 17.44 7.59
N ASN A 174 -29.83 18.56 8.00
CA ASN A 174 -31.29 18.70 8.11
C ASN A 174 -31.80 19.54 6.94
N PHE A 175 -32.58 18.93 6.06
CA PHE A 175 -33.29 19.64 5.00
C PHE A 175 -34.51 20.37 5.55
N ARG A 176 -34.86 21.51 4.93
CA ARG A 176 -36.13 22.21 5.21
C ARG A 176 -37.34 21.33 4.87
N ASP A 177 -37.26 20.68 3.71
CA ASP A 177 -38.19 19.65 3.25
C ASP A 177 -37.44 18.66 2.36
N ASN A 178 -37.36 17.41 2.80
CA ASN A 178 -36.66 16.33 2.07
C ASN A 178 -37.52 15.65 0.99
N HIS A 179 -38.80 16.00 0.86
CA HIS A 179 -39.68 15.51 -0.20
C HIS A 179 -39.72 16.45 -1.41
N ASN A 180 -39.37 17.72 -1.21
CA ASN A 180 -39.33 18.71 -2.27
C ASN A 180 -37.93 18.81 -2.89
N MET A 181 -37.78 18.28 -4.11
CA MET A 181 -36.50 18.24 -4.83
C MET A 181 -35.85 19.62 -4.98
N ASN A 182 -36.62 20.67 -5.31
CA ASN A 182 -36.08 22.02 -5.46
C ASN A 182 -35.51 22.53 -4.13
N MET A 183 -36.22 22.32 -3.02
CA MET A 183 -35.77 22.76 -1.70
C MET A 183 -34.50 22.01 -1.26
N VAL A 184 -34.41 20.71 -1.51
CA VAL A 184 -33.21 19.91 -1.25
C VAL A 184 -32.01 20.45 -2.04
N LEU A 185 -32.17 20.68 -3.34
CA LEU A 185 -31.10 21.18 -4.20
C LEU A 185 -30.66 22.60 -3.80
N GLU A 186 -31.60 23.46 -3.39
CA GLU A 186 -31.29 24.78 -2.84
C GLU A 186 -30.56 24.70 -1.50
N ASP A 187 -30.97 23.80 -0.60
CA ASP A 187 -30.34 23.59 0.71
C ASP A 187 -28.88 23.16 0.58
N LEU A 188 -28.58 22.38 -0.46
CA LEU A 188 -27.22 21.96 -0.83
C LEU A 188 -26.45 23.04 -1.59
N SER A 189 -27.05 24.20 -1.87
CA SER A 189 -26.49 25.28 -2.70
C SER A 189 -26.19 24.88 -4.15
N VAL A 190 -26.84 23.83 -4.65
CA VAL A 190 -26.65 23.32 -6.01
C VAL A 190 -27.79 23.69 -6.97
N ALA A 191 -28.84 24.37 -6.49
CA ALA A 191 -29.85 25.04 -7.29
C ALA A 191 -30.15 26.44 -6.71
N ARG A 192 -30.59 27.38 -7.56
CA ARG A 192 -31.08 28.70 -7.16
C ARG A 192 -32.19 29.16 -8.09
N TYR A 193 -33.25 29.74 -7.53
CA TYR A 193 -34.41 30.25 -8.28
C TYR A 193 -35.04 29.19 -9.19
N GLY A 194 -35.12 27.94 -8.70
CA GLY A 194 -35.64 26.81 -9.48
C GLY A 194 -34.79 26.39 -10.68
N ARG A 195 -33.50 26.77 -10.73
CA ARG A 195 -32.55 26.36 -11.77
C ARG A 195 -31.33 25.68 -11.15
N LEU A 196 -30.84 24.64 -11.81
CA LEU A 196 -29.58 23.99 -11.40
C LEU A 196 -28.40 24.95 -11.59
N THR A 197 -27.46 24.82 -10.68
CA THR A 197 -26.10 25.30 -10.89
C THR A 197 -25.29 24.22 -11.62
N ASN A 198 -24.13 24.57 -12.16
CA ASN A 198 -23.21 23.60 -12.73
C ASN A 198 -22.80 22.51 -11.71
N ALA A 199 -22.68 22.85 -10.42
CA ALA A 199 -22.49 21.85 -9.35
C ALA A 199 -23.62 20.82 -9.33
N GLY A 200 -24.87 21.30 -9.37
CA GLY A 200 -26.06 20.44 -9.35
C GLY A 200 -26.15 19.54 -10.57
N ASP A 201 -25.81 20.07 -11.74
CA ASP A 201 -25.74 19.31 -12.99
C ASP A 201 -24.74 18.16 -12.87
N ILE A 202 -23.48 18.44 -12.51
CA ILE A 202 -22.47 17.38 -12.46
C ILE A 202 -22.71 16.35 -11.34
N LEU A 203 -23.35 16.76 -10.23
CA LEU A 203 -23.60 15.87 -9.09
C LEU A 203 -24.81 14.96 -9.32
N PHE A 204 -25.87 15.45 -9.97
CA PHE A 204 -27.17 14.79 -9.96
C PHE A 204 -27.77 14.51 -11.33
N CYS A 205 -27.27 15.08 -12.44
CA CYS A 205 -27.85 14.83 -13.75
C CYS A 205 -27.30 13.56 -14.42
N LYS A 206 -28.10 12.98 -15.32
CA LYS A 206 -27.82 11.74 -16.06
C LYS A 206 -26.57 11.85 -16.95
N ASN A 207 -26.53 12.91 -17.77
CA ASN A 207 -25.52 13.12 -18.81
C ASN A 207 -24.90 14.52 -18.73
N PRO A 208 -24.23 14.89 -17.62
CA PRO A 208 -23.62 16.22 -17.49
C PRO A 208 -22.54 16.48 -18.54
N ALA A 209 -21.95 15.42 -19.11
CA ALA A 209 -20.92 15.51 -20.15
C ALA A 209 -21.41 16.07 -21.50
N GLU A 210 -22.72 16.06 -21.76
CA GLU A 210 -23.31 16.68 -22.96
C GLU A 210 -23.19 18.22 -22.90
N ARG A 211 -23.31 18.78 -21.69
CA ARG A 211 -23.24 20.22 -21.42
C ARG A 211 -21.85 20.67 -20.99
N CYS A 212 -21.16 19.81 -20.25
CA CYS A 212 -19.84 20.06 -19.69
C CYS A 212 -18.87 18.93 -20.10
N PRO A 213 -18.32 18.95 -21.33
CA PRO A 213 -17.41 17.90 -21.84
C PRO A 213 -16.23 17.59 -20.91
N GLN A 214 -15.76 18.61 -20.19
CA GLN A 214 -14.69 18.55 -19.21
C GLN A 214 -15.05 17.83 -17.91
N VAL A 215 -16.20 17.16 -17.78
CA VAL A 215 -16.48 16.29 -16.62
C VAL A 215 -16.03 14.85 -16.86
N ARG A 216 -15.82 14.47 -18.13
CA ARG A 216 -15.38 13.13 -18.53
C ARG A 216 -14.10 12.72 -17.82
N VAL A 217 -13.98 11.44 -17.50
CA VAL A 217 -12.78 10.86 -16.91
C VAL A 217 -12.29 9.71 -17.78
N ARG A 218 -10.99 9.72 -18.10
CA ARG A 218 -10.35 8.65 -18.88
C ARG A 218 -9.51 7.81 -17.94
N ALA A 219 -9.61 6.49 -18.05
CA ALA A 219 -8.72 5.58 -17.36
C ALA A 219 -8.11 4.57 -18.34
N SER A 220 -6.79 4.40 -18.24
CA SER A 220 -5.99 3.54 -19.10
C SER A 220 -5.11 2.63 -18.25
N CYS A 221 -5.03 1.35 -18.62
CA CYS A 221 -4.13 0.36 -18.03
C CYS A 221 -3.11 -0.09 -19.09
N TYR A 222 -1.82 0.16 -18.82
CA TYR A 222 -0.71 -0.08 -19.74
C TYR A 222 0.04 -1.37 -19.40
N ILE A 223 0.59 -2.03 -20.43
CA ILE A 223 1.33 -3.29 -20.28
C ILE A 223 2.79 -3.05 -19.86
N SER A 224 3.46 -2.02 -20.39
CA SER A 224 4.87 -1.77 -20.13
C SER A 224 5.13 -0.31 -19.69
N ASP A 225 4.87 0.68 -20.54
CA ASP A 225 5.11 2.10 -20.26
C ASP A 225 4.19 3.08 -21.05
N LYS A 226 4.51 4.39 -20.98
CA LYS A 226 3.77 5.51 -21.58
C LYS A 226 3.73 5.54 -23.11
N TYR A 227 4.56 4.75 -23.80
CA TYR A 227 4.75 4.83 -25.26
C TYR A 227 4.12 3.66 -26.03
N ASP A 228 3.56 2.67 -25.34
CA ASP A 228 2.82 1.59 -25.99
C ASP A 228 1.43 2.03 -26.42
N GLU A 229 1.06 1.73 -27.67
CA GLU A 229 -0.30 1.91 -28.20
C GLU A 229 -1.29 0.85 -27.68
N VAL A 230 -0.79 -0.14 -26.91
CA VAL A 230 -1.56 -1.30 -26.46
C VAL A 230 -1.97 -1.14 -25.00
N TYR A 231 -3.28 -1.07 -24.78
CA TYR A 231 -3.91 -1.00 -23.47
C TYR A 231 -4.43 -2.38 -23.06
N ASN A 232 -4.19 -2.77 -21.81
CA ASN A 232 -4.84 -3.95 -21.24
C ASN A 232 -6.32 -3.67 -20.92
N ASP A 233 -6.63 -2.44 -20.54
CA ASP A 233 -7.99 -1.94 -20.31
C ASP A 233 -8.02 -0.43 -20.57
N PHE A 234 -9.06 0.06 -21.24
CA PHE A 234 -9.28 1.48 -21.48
C PHE A 234 -10.77 1.78 -21.33
N LYS A 235 -11.10 2.75 -20.49
CA LYS A 235 -12.50 3.17 -20.28
C LYS A 235 -12.61 4.69 -20.16
N SER A 236 -13.63 5.24 -20.82
CA SER A 236 -14.10 6.61 -20.59
C SER A 236 -15.35 6.54 -19.72
N PHE A 237 -15.41 7.35 -18.67
CA PHE A 237 -16.50 7.40 -17.70
C PHE A 237 -17.27 8.72 -17.82
N GLU A 238 -18.59 8.61 -17.83
CA GLU A 238 -19.53 9.73 -17.93
C GLU A 238 -20.75 9.49 -17.04
N GLY A 239 -21.29 10.55 -16.43
CA GLY A 239 -22.42 10.45 -15.52
C GLY A 239 -22.40 11.41 -14.35
N PRO A 240 -23.32 11.22 -13.39
CA PRO A 240 -23.24 11.86 -12.08
C PRO A 240 -21.87 11.61 -11.44
N LEU A 241 -21.31 12.64 -10.82
CA LEU A 241 -19.95 12.66 -10.29
C LEU A 241 -19.64 11.45 -9.41
N ILE A 242 -20.57 11.06 -8.54
CA ILE A 242 -20.30 10.03 -7.55
C ILE A 242 -20.30 8.63 -8.17
N ARG A 243 -21.19 8.37 -9.13
CA ARG A 243 -21.17 7.15 -9.95
C ARG A 243 -19.82 7.01 -10.66
N VAL A 244 -19.36 8.10 -11.30
CA VAL A 244 -18.07 8.12 -12.01
C VAL A 244 -16.90 7.86 -11.05
N LEU A 245 -16.94 8.43 -9.84
CA LEU A 245 -15.94 8.22 -8.80
C LEU A 245 -15.88 6.75 -8.36
N GLU A 246 -17.03 6.13 -8.08
CA GLU A 246 -17.13 4.72 -7.66
C GLU A 246 -16.67 3.76 -8.77
N GLU A 247 -17.12 3.99 -10.00
CA GLU A 247 -16.70 3.20 -11.16
C GLU A 247 -15.19 3.28 -11.40
N LEU A 248 -14.60 4.46 -11.24
CA LEU A 248 -13.17 4.69 -11.39
C LEU A 248 -12.37 4.03 -10.26
N PHE A 249 -12.88 4.09 -9.03
CA PHE A 249 -12.28 3.37 -7.90
C PHE A 249 -12.23 1.86 -8.17
N HIS A 250 -13.32 1.27 -8.64
CA HIS A 250 -13.35 -0.15 -9.02
C HIS A 250 -12.47 -0.46 -10.24
N PHE A 251 -12.33 0.46 -11.19
CA PHE A 251 -11.39 0.33 -12.30
C PHE A 251 -9.94 0.22 -11.81
N ILE A 252 -9.53 1.03 -10.84
CA ILE A 252 -8.18 0.95 -10.26
C ILE A 252 -8.03 -0.37 -9.51
N GLN A 253 -9.01 -0.77 -8.70
CA GLN A 253 -8.94 -2.02 -7.94
C GLN A 253 -8.80 -3.26 -8.82
N ARG A 254 -9.55 -3.34 -9.93
CA ARG A 254 -9.50 -4.50 -10.84
C ARG A 254 -8.23 -4.56 -11.69
N ASN A 255 -7.62 -3.41 -11.97
CA ASN A 255 -6.44 -3.28 -12.84
C ASN A 255 -5.12 -3.18 -12.08
N THR A 256 -5.13 -3.29 -10.75
CA THR A 256 -3.93 -3.28 -9.92
C THR A 256 -3.66 -4.67 -9.38
N ALA A 257 -2.38 -5.04 -9.27
CA ALA A 257 -2.00 -6.37 -8.79
C ALA A 257 -2.53 -6.62 -7.37
N THR A 258 -2.89 -7.87 -7.11
CA THR A 258 -3.39 -8.34 -5.81
C THR A 258 -2.31 -9.19 -5.16
N LYS A 259 -1.85 -8.81 -3.96
CA LYS A 259 -1.01 -9.65 -3.11
C LYS A 259 -1.89 -10.63 -2.37
N SER A 260 -1.58 -11.91 -2.49
CA SER A 260 -2.22 -12.96 -1.70
C SER A 260 -1.37 -13.22 -0.46
N LEU A 261 -1.90 -12.83 0.70
CA LEU A 261 -1.29 -13.07 1.99
C LEU A 261 -2.03 -14.20 2.70
N PHE A 262 -1.28 -15.20 3.16
CA PHE A 262 -1.74 -16.14 4.18
C PHE A 262 -1.25 -15.60 5.52
N SER A 263 -2.18 -15.19 6.39
CA SER A 263 -1.80 -14.81 7.76
C SER A 263 -1.47 -16.08 8.55
N ARG A 264 -0.49 -16.03 9.46
CA ARG A 264 -0.21 -17.16 10.37
C ARG A 264 -1.43 -17.52 11.24
N ASP A 265 -2.33 -16.57 11.45
CA ASP A 265 -3.52 -16.70 12.30
C ASP A 265 -4.80 -17.00 11.52
N ASP A 266 -4.75 -17.06 10.18
CA ASP A 266 -5.95 -17.26 9.35
C ASP A 266 -5.67 -18.27 8.21
N LEU A 267 -6.42 -19.37 8.23
CA LEU A 267 -6.38 -20.42 7.20
C LEU A 267 -6.82 -19.91 5.82
N ARG A 268 -7.51 -18.76 5.75
CA ARG A 268 -8.04 -18.21 4.51
C ARG A 268 -7.04 -17.27 3.85
N ARG A 269 -6.86 -17.45 2.54
CA ARG A 269 -6.15 -16.53 1.66
C ARG A 269 -6.82 -15.15 1.72
N GLN A 270 -6.07 -14.13 2.10
CA GLN A 270 -6.50 -12.74 2.01
C GLN A 270 -5.86 -12.08 0.79
N ASP A 271 -6.69 -11.78 -0.19
CA ASP A 271 -6.32 -11.06 -1.39
C ASP A 271 -6.41 -9.54 -1.11
N LYS A 272 -5.26 -8.87 -1.03
CA LYS A 272 -5.18 -7.41 -0.82
C LYS A 272 -4.62 -6.74 -2.06
N SER A 273 -5.30 -5.70 -2.55
CA SER A 273 -4.75 -4.84 -3.61
C SER A 273 -3.40 -4.27 -3.18
N VAL A 274 -2.47 -4.11 -4.13
CA VAL A 274 -1.16 -3.53 -3.87
C VAL A 274 -1.26 -2.12 -3.30
N TYR A 275 -2.20 -1.31 -3.78
CA TYR A 275 -2.39 0.06 -3.29
C TYR A 275 -3.46 0.12 -2.19
N PRO A 276 -3.25 0.87 -1.11
CA PRO A 276 -4.23 1.01 -0.05
C PRO A 276 -5.52 1.66 -0.54
N ALA A 277 -6.66 1.01 -0.28
CA ALA A 277 -7.97 1.49 -0.71
C ALA A 277 -8.27 2.92 -0.22
N ASP A 278 -7.90 3.22 1.04
CA ASP A 278 -8.12 4.54 1.63
C ASP A 278 -7.33 5.64 0.92
N ALA A 279 -6.08 5.35 0.52
CA ALA A 279 -5.22 6.28 -0.19
C ALA A 279 -5.73 6.55 -1.61
N ILE A 280 -6.20 5.50 -2.32
CA ILE A 280 -6.80 5.65 -3.65
C ILE A 280 -8.10 6.46 -3.56
N ARG A 281 -8.97 6.13 -2.60
CA ARG A 281 -10.22 6.86 -2.38
C ARG A 281 -9.96 8.34 -2.13
N GLU A 282 -9.02 8.65 -1.23
CA GLU A 282 -8.65 10.02 -0.90
C GLU A 282 -8.05 10.76 -2.10
N GLY A 283 -7.18 10.10 -2.88
CA GLY A 283 -6.59 10.67 -4.10
C GLY A 283 -7.64 11.01 -5.16
N LEU A 284 -8.61 10.10 -5.38
CA LEU A 284 -9.70 10.32 -6.32
C LEU A 284 -10.64 11.44 -5.86
N VAL A 285 -11.11 11.40 -4.61
CA VAL A 285 -12.00 12.44 -4.05
C VAL A 285 -11.37 13.82 -4.17
N ASN A 286 -10.08 13.95 -3.83
CA ASN A 286 -9.35 15.21 -3.98
C ASN A 286 -9.26 15.65 -5.45
N ALA A 287 -9.06 14.71 -6.39
CA ALA A 287 -9.06 15.05 -7.81
C ALA A 287 -10.41 15.64 -8.26
N PHE A 288 -11.54 15.01 -7.92
CA PHE A 288 -12.87 15.54 -8.29
C PHE A 288 -13.17 16.90 -7.62
N VAL A 289 -12.90 17.03 -6.32
CA VAL A 289 -13.24 18.25 -5.58
C VAL A 289 -12.35 19.45 -5.96
N HIS A 290 -11.09 19.21 -6.31
CA HIS A 290 -10.15 20.29 -6.65
C HIS A 290 -9.98 20.52 -8.15
N ARG A 291 -10.69 19.78 -9.01
CA ARG A 291 -10.63 19.91 -10.47
C ARG A 291 -10.99 21.31 -10.94
N ASP A 292 -10.27 21.80 -11.94
CA ASP A 292 -10.69 22.97 -12.71
C ASP A 292 -11.78 22.62 -13.73
N TYR A 293 -13.03 22.75 -13.32
CA TYR A 293 -14.17 22.55 -14.21
C TYR A 293 -14.40 23.71 -15.18
N SER A 294 -13.67 24.83 -15.06
CA SER A 294 -13.83 25.98 -15.96
C SER A 294 -13.09 25.81 -17.29
N ASP A 295 -12.06 24.95 -17.32
CA ASP A 295 -11.32 24.59 -18.53
C ASP A 295 -12.03 23.48 -19.30
N PHE A 296 -12.55 23.80 -20.49
CA PHE A 296 -13.25 22.86 -21.37
C PHE A 296 -12.35 21.74 -21.92
N SER A 297 -11.03 21.97 -21.97
CA SER A 297 -10.05 20.97 -22.40
C SER A 297 -9.58 20.07 -21.24
N GLY A 298 -10.03 20.38 -20.03
CA GLY A 298 -9.63 19.75 -18.80
C GLY A 298 -10.17 18.34 -18.57
N GLY A 299 -9.55 17.64 -17.62
CA GLY A 299 -9.65 16.19 -17.50
C GLY A 299 -9.24 15.69 -16.11
N ILE A 300 -9.85 14.58 -15.68
CA ILE A 300 -9.14 13.62 -14.85
C ILE A 300 -8.68 12.50 -15.79
N ILE A 301 -7.41 12.13 -15.67
CA ILE A 301 -6.84 11.00 -16.40
C ILE A 301 -6.18 10.08 -15.37
N VAL A 302 -6.63 8.84 -15.32
CA VAL A 302 -6.03 7.80 -14.47
C VAL A 302 -5.22 6.87 -15.35
N SER A 303 -3.92 6.76 -15.08
CA SER A 303 -3.03 5.89 -15.83
C SER A 303 -2.43 4.84 -14.89
N VAL A 304 -2.77 3.57 -15.13
CA VAL A 304 -2.25 2.42 -14.39
C VAL A 304 -1.09 1.84 -15.20
N TYR A 305 0.11 1.93 -14.66
CA TYR A 305 1.33 1.32 -15.20
C TYR A 305 1.73 0.12 -14.34
N PRO A 306 2.57 -0.80 -14.86
CA PRO A 306 3.07 -1.92 -14.06
C PRO A 306 3.77 -1.49 -12.76
N LYS A 307 4.45 -0.33 -12.78
CA LYS A 307 5.26 0.17 -11.66
C LYS A 307 4.68 1.39 -10.95
N SER A 308 3.58 1.95 -11.44
CA SER A 308 3.02 3.17 -10.86
C SER A 308 1.55 3.36 -11.23
N LEU A 309 0.84 4.11 -10.41
CA LEU A 309 -0.51 4.60 -10.68
C LEU A 309 -0.46 6.13 -10.66
N GLU A 310 -0.87 6.77 -11.75
CA GLU A 310 -0.92 8.22 -11.89
C GLU A 310 -2.37 8.70 -11.94
N ILE A 311 -2.72 9.68 -11.10
CA ILE A 311 -3.99 10.41 -11.13
C ILE A 311 -3.66 11.84 -11.55
N TYR A 312 -3.88 12.15 -12.81
CA TYR A 312 -3.73 13.49 -13.39
C TYR A 312 -5.04 14.26 -13.24
N ASN A 313 -4.95 15.53 -12.82
CA ASN A 313 -6.08 16.43 -12.69
C ASN A 313 -5.75 17.81 -13.28
N THR A 314 -6.67 18.37 -14.06
CA THR A 314 -6.54 19.75 -14.57
C THR A 314 -6.75 20.77 -13.44
N GLY A 315 -5.89 21.78 -13.45
CA GLY A 315 -5.85 22.86 -12.46
C GLY A 315 -4.50 22.95 -11.77
N SER A 316 -4.28 24.05 -11.08
CA SER A 316 -3.08 24.33 -10.28
C SER A 316 -3.36 24.25 -8.79
N PHE A 317 -2.31 24.09 -7.99
CA PHE A 317 -2.40 24.30 -6.55
C PHE A 317 -2.82 25.76 -6.24
N PRO A 318 -3.58 25.98 -5.16
CA PRO A 318 -3.86 27.33 -4.67
C PRO A 318 -2.56 28.12 -4.42
N GLU A 319 -2.60 29.44 -4.61
CA GLU A 319 -1.44 30.30 -4.36
C GLU A 319 -0.84 30.06 -2.97
N GLY A 320 0.47 29.85 -2.91
CA GLY A 320 1.21 29.60 -1.67
C GLY A 320 1.32 28.14 -1.22
N VAL A 321 0.62 27.21 -1.88
CA VAL A 321 0.73 25.75 -1.66
C VAL A 321 1.74 25.15 -2.64
N THR A 322 2.79 24.53 -2.10
CA THR A 322 3.79 23.78 -2.87
C THR A 322 3.70 22.28 -2.57
N PRO A 323 4.21 21.40 -3.45
CA PRO A 323 4.26 19.96 -3.19
C PRO A 323 4.93 19.60 -1.86
N ASP A 324 6.03 20.30 -1.51
CA ASP A 324 6.77 20.07 -0.26
C ASP A 324 5.93 20.40 0.98
N LYS A 325 5.14 21.46 0.88
CA LYS A 325 4.24 21.94 1.92
C LYS A 325 3.10 20.95 2.22
N LEU A 326 2.62 20.20 1.23
CA LEU A 326 1.62 19.14 1.44
C LEU A 326 2.09 18.05 2.41
N SER A 327 3.39 17.98 2.71
CA SER A 327 3.93 17.09 3.73
C SER A 327 3.57 17.48 5.16
N GLU A 328 3.45 18.78 5.44
CA GLU A 328 3.26 19.35 6.78
C GLU A 328 1.78 19.46 7.19
N GLY A 329 0.86 19.20 6.26
CA GLY A 329 -0.59 19.35 6.44
C GLY A 329 -1.02 20.81 6.36
N HIS A 330 -1.64 21.19 5.24
CA HIS A 330 -2.18 22.53 5.03
C HIS A 330 -3.71 22.55 5.03
N ILE A 331 -4.26 23.71 5.38
CA ILE A 331 -5.68 24.00 5.17
C ILE A 331 -5.94 23.94 3.66
N SER A 332 -6.74 22.96 3.25
CA SER A 332 -7.08 22.79 1.84
C SER A 332 -8.04 23.89 1.40
N VAL A 333 -7.54 24.87 0.64
CA VAL A 333 -8.41 25.87 0.00
C VAL A 333 -9.15 25.18 -1.14
N LEU A 334 -10.44 24.93 -0.93
CA LEU A 334 -11.28 24.23 -1.88
C LEU A 334 -11.50 25.08 -3.14
N ARG A 335 -11.32 24.47 -4.31
CA ARG A 335 -11.65 25.09 -5.61
C ARG A 335 -13.16 25.10 -5.83
N ASN A 336 -13.80 23.98 -5.51
CA ASN A 336 -15.24 23.76 -5.64
C ASN A 336 -15.93 23.46 -4.28
N PRO A 337 -16.05 24.46 -3.39
CA PRO A 337 -16.77 24.36 -2.11
C PRO A 337 -18.16 23.70 -2.14
N ASP A 338 -19.02 23.99 -3.12
CA ASP A 338 -20.39 23.45 -3.14
C ASP A 338 -20.39 21.97 -3.52
N ILE A 339 -19.55 21.57 -4.48
CA ILE A 339 -19.29 20.15 -4.80
C ILE A 339 -18.69 19.43 -3.60
N ALA A 340 -17.65 20.00 -2.99
CA ALA A 340 -16.99 19.45 -1.81
C ALA A 340 -17.99 19.24 -0.65
N HIS A 341 -18.91 20.18 -0.45
CA HIS A 341 -19.92 20.12 0.60
C HIS A 341 -20.83 18.91 0.43
N VAL A 342 -21.31 18.64 -0.80
CA VAL A 342 -22.13 17.45 -1.07
C VAL A 342 -21.34 16.15 -0.88
N VAL A 343 -20.10 16.08 -1.38
CA VAL A 343 -19.23 14.90 -1.22
C VAL A 343 -18.94 14.61 0.26
N TYR A 344 -18.70 15.66 1.06
CA TYR A 344 -18.54 15.57 2.51
C TYR A 344 -19.81 15.06 3.20
N LEU A 345 -20.97 15.66 2.89
CA LEU A 345 -22.24 15.27 3.52
C LEU A 345 -22.64 13.82 3.21
N ARG A 346 -22.21 13.30 2.06
CA ARG A 346 -22.32 11.89 1.68
C ARG A 346 -21.34 10.95 2.40
N GLY A 347 -20.38 11.50 3.15
CA GLY A 347 -19.38 10.72 3.91
C GLY A 347 -18.24 10.17 3.06
N LEU A 348 -18.00 10.73 1.88
CA LEU A 348 -16.92 10.32 0.97
C LEU A 348 -15.65 11.14 1.15
N MET A 349 -15.69 12.22 1.93
CA MET A 349 -14.58 13.13 2.18
C MET A 349 -14.53 13.52 3.65
N GLU A 350 -13.31 13.67 4.20
CA GLU A 350 -13.07 14.23 5.53
C GLU A 350 -12.76 15.73 5.44
N LYS A 351 -13.12 16.52 6.46
CA LYS A 351 -12.97 17.99 6.47
C LYS A 351 -11.53 18.48 6.66
N ASN A 352 -10.63 17.63 7.13
CA ASN A 352 -9.50 18.09 7.94
C ASN A 352 -8.27 18.57 7.13
N GLY A 353 -8.35 18.69 5.81
CA GLY A 353 -7.21 19.12 4.96
C GLY A 353 -5.98 18.20 5.06
N ARG A 354 -6.11 17.03 5.71
CA ARG A 354 -5.03 16.07 5.97
C ARG A 354 -4.99 14.92 4.95
N GLY A 355 -5.70 15.05 3.83
CA GLY A 355 -5.77 14.01 2.79
C GLY A 355 -4.39 13.56 2.30
N SER A 356 -3.47 14.50 2.07
CA SER A 356 -2.09 14.20 1.66
C SER A 356 -1.32 13.40 2.72
N VAL A 357 -1.57 13.68 4.00
CA VAL A 357 -0.94 12.97 5.13
C VAL A 357 -1.51 11.56 5.25
N LEU A 358 -2.83 11.40 5.08
CA LEU A 358 -3.49 10.09 5.06
C LEU A 358 -2.94 9.21 3.93
N ILE A 359 -2.85 9.76 2.72
CA ILE A 359 -2.29 9.04 1.56
C ILE A 359 -0.87 8.57 1.85
N ARG A 360 0.00 9.45 2.38
CA ARG A 360 1.39 9.11 2.70
C ARG A 360 1.49 8.03 3.77
N ARG A 361 0.82 8.24 4.91
CA ARG A 361 0.81 7.29 6.02
C ARG A 361 0.30 5.92 5.60
N SER A 362 -0.76 5.89 4.80
CA SER A 362 -1.34 4.64 4.30
C SER A 362 -0.37 3.89 3.39
N CYS A 363 0.37 4.59 2.52
CA CYS A 363 1.44 3.98 1.72
C CYS A 363 2.60 3.45 2.58
N GLU A 364 3.07 4.21 3.58
CA GLU A 364 4.12 3.78 4.51
C GLU A 364 3.74 2.52 5.28
N GLU A 365 2.53 2.48 5.86
CA GLU A 365 2.00 1.33 6.61
C GLU A 365 1.92 0.05 5.75
N HIS A 366 1.82 0.19 4.42
CA HIS A 366 1.79 -0.93 3.47
C HIS A 366 3.17 -1.24 2.85
N GLY A 367 4.24 -0.57 3.30
CA GLY A 367 5.59 -0.77 2.80
C GLY A 367 5.75 -0.35 1.33
N LEU A 368 4.93 0.59 0.87
CA LEU A 368 5.05 1.16 -0.48
C LEU A 368 5.98 2.38 -0.46
N PRO A 369 6.65 2.70 -1.59
CA PRO A 369 7.34 3.97 -1.73
C PRO A 369 6.37 5.14 -1.56
N LEU A 370 6.88 6.26 -1.05
CA LEU A 370 6.06 7.44 -0.78
C LEU A 370 5.41 7.99 -2.06
N PRO A 371 4.13 8.36 -2.01
CA PRO A 371 3.45 8.96 -3.15
C PRO A 371 4.05 10.34 -3.45
N LYS A 372 4.09 10.69 -4.73
CA LYS A 372 4.66 11.96 -5.21
C LYS A 372 3.59 12.83 -5.85
N TRP A 373 3.57 14.11 -5.47
CA TRP A 373 2.80 15.13 -6.16
C TRP A 373 3.72 15.91 -7.10
N THR A 374 3.34 16.00 -8.37
CA THR A 374 3.96 16.90 -9.33
C THR A 374 2.92 17.90 -9.81
N SER A 375 3.34 19.13 -10.06
CA SER A 375 2.44 20.16 -10.57
C SER A 375 3.14 20.97 -11.64
N ASP A 376 2.41 21.16 -12.74
CA ASP A 376 2.73 22.15 -13.77
C ASP A 376 1.82 23.37 -13.59
N GLN A 377 1.98 24.41 -14.41
CA GLN A 377 1.16 25.64 -14.32
C GLN A 377 -0.35 25.37 -14.36
N ASN A 378 -0.79 24.31 -15.06
CA ASN A 378 -2.20 24.00 -15.31
C ASN A 378 -2.60 22.57 -14.90
N SER A 379 -1.72 21.83 -14.22
CA SER A 379 -2.01 20.44 -13.85
C SER A 379 -1.43 20.07 -12.49
N VAL A 380 -2.07 19.09 -11.84
CA VAL A 380 -1.56 18.40 -10.66
C VAL A 380 -1.68 16.91 -10.91
N THR A 381 -0.58 16.18 -10.68
CA THR A 381 -0.54 14.72 -10.79
C THR A 381 -0.12 14.11 -9.46
N LEU A 382 -0.88 13.12 -8.99
CA LEU A 382 -0.55 12.27 -7.86
C LEU A 382 -0.08 10.90 -8.39
N THR A 383 1.16 10.52 -8.06
CA THR A 383 1.76 9.25 -8.44
C THR A 383 1.93 8.35 -7.23
N PHE A 384 1.36 7.15 -7.29
CA PHE A 384 1.66 6.03 -6.39
C PHE A 384 2.67 5.11 -7.07
N PHE A 385 3.59 4.53 -6.30
CA PHE A 385 4.60 3.61 -6.81
C PHE A 385 4.32 2.18 -6.35
N ALA A 386 4.52 1.23 -7.26
CA ALA A 386 4.50 -0.19 -6.93
C ALA A 386 5.65 -0.52 -5.96
N PRO A 387 5.51 -1.58 -5.13
CA PRO A 387 6.59 -2.03 -4.27
C PRO A 387 7.82 -2.39 -5.11
N GLU A 388 9.01 -1.98 -4.66
CA GLU A 388 10.25 -2.40 -5.30
C GLU A 388 10.33 -3.93 -5.26
N GLU A 389 10.36 -4.56 -6.43
CA GLU A 389 10.76 -5.95 -6.52
C GLU A 389 12.18 -6.04 -5.95
N LYS A 390 12.37 -6.85 -4.90
CA LYS A 390 13.71 -7.31 -4.53
C LYS A 390 14.26 -8.00 -5.77
N LYS A 391 15.12 -7.30 -6.52
CA LYS A 391 15.85 -7.90 -7.64
C LYS A 391 16.59 -9.10 -7.08
N VAL A 392 16.15 -10.30 -7.45
CA VAL A 392 16.97 -11.49 -7.28
C VAL A 392 18.15 -11.29 -8.21
N SER A 393 19.33 -11.07 -7.65
CA SER A 393 20.57 -11.04 -8.42
C SER A 393 20.87 -12.47 -8.86
N GLU A 394 20.77 -12.73 -10.17
CA GLU A 394 21.26 -13.98 -10.76
C GLU A 394 22.79 -13.87 -10.87
N THR A 395 23.53 -14.62 -10.06
CA THR A 395 24.98 -14.80 -10.24
C THR A 395 25.21 -16.09 -11.02
N ARG A 396 25.85 -15.99 -12.19
CA ARG A 396 26.28 -17.16 -12.97
C ARG A 396 27.69 -17.54 -12.60
N ILE A 397 27.86 -18.77 -12.11
CA ILE A 397 29.17 -19.35 -11.81
C ILE A 397 29.64 -20.11 -13.05
N GLN A 398 30.77 -19.72 -13.62
CA GLN A 398 31.39 -20.45 -14.72
C GLN A 398 32.37 -21.48 -14.14
N ILE A 399 32.01 -22.76 -14.29
CA ILE A 399 32.83 -23.90 -13.89
C ILE A 399 33.39 -24.52 -15.17
N GLY A 400 34.70 -24.79 -15.23
CA GLY A 400 35.35 -25.26 -16.45
C GLY A 400 35.12 -26.76 -16.67
N GLY A 401 34.37 -27.16 -17.71
CA GLY A 401 34.04 -28.55 -18.06
C GLY A 401 32.53 -28.83 -18.06
N MET A 402 32.11 -30.06 -17.78
CA MET A 402 30.69 -30.42 -17.59
C MET A 402 30.42 -30.91 -16.15
N PRO A 403 30.15 -29.99 -15.20
CA PRO A 403 29.72 -30.34 -13.86
C PRO A 403 28.21 -30.67 -13.82
N TRP A 404 27.86 -31.74 -13.12
CA TRP A 404 26.50 -32.04 -12.69
C TRP A 404 26.40 -31.79 -11.20
N VAL A 405 25.70 -30.73 -10.81
CA VAL A 405 25.49 -30.37 -9.42
C VAL A 405 24.45 -31.29 -8.80
N HIS A 406 24.80 -31.91 -7.68
CA HIS A 406 23.90 -32.80 -6.94
C HIS A 406 23.41 -32.15 -5.65
N THR A 407 24.24 -31.31 -5.02
CA THR A 407 23.91 -30.69 -3.74
C THR A 407 24.66 -29.37 -3.53
N ILE A 408 24.11 -28.51 -2.67
CA ILE A 408 24.68 -27.23 -2.25
C ILE A 408 24.35 -26.99 -0.76
N ILE A 409 25.31 -26.47 0.01
CA ILE A 409 25.09 -25.99 1.38
C ILE A 409 25.64 -24.58 1.53
N GLN A 410 25.07 -23.80 2.45
CA GLN A 410 25.69 -22.56 2.92
C GLN A 410 26.75 -22.90 3.98
N THR A 411 27.97 -22.38 3.81
CA THR A 411 29.09 -22.61 4.74
C THR A 411 29.05 -21.65 5.92
N THR A 412 29.73 -21.99 7.02
CA THR A 412 29.74 -21.18 8.25
C THR A 412 30.31 -19.77 8.05
N ASP A 413 31.18 -19.58 7.05
CA ASP A 413 31.74 -18.29 6.67
C ASP A 413 30.85 -17.48 5.70
N GLY A 414 29.61 -17.94 5.45
CA GLY A 414 28.60 -17.22 4.66
C GLY A 414 28.61 -17.52 3.17
N GLY A 415 29.64 -18.21 2.67
CA GLY A 415 29.74 -18.68 1.29
C GLY A 415 28.89 -19.92 1.00
N PHE A 416 29.11 -20.53 -0.17
CA PHE A 416 28.41 -21.76 -0.57
C PHE A 416 29.39 -22.85 -0.99
N LEU A 417 29.12 -24.08 -0.58
CA LEU A 417 29.83 -25.27 -1.04
C LEU A 417 28.90 -26.08 -1.94
N ILE A 418 29.35 -26.37 -3.15
CA ILE A 418 28.61 -27.02 -4.22
C ILE A 418 29.32 -28.32 -4.54
N GLY A 419 28.60 -29.42 -4.74
CA GLY A 419 29.23 -30.69 -5.07
C GLY A 419 28.39 -31.58 -5.96
N GLY A 420 29.08 -32.49 -6.61
CA GLY A 420 28.52 -33.36 -7.60
C GLY A 420 29.57 -34.11 -8.40
N SER A 421 29.26 -34.32 -9.68
CA SER A 421 30.09 -35.12 -10.58
C SER A 421 30.59 -34.24 -11.72
N TYR A 422 31.79 -34.52 -12.20
CA TYR A 422 32.45 -33.72 -13.23
C TYR A 422 33.00 -34.62 -14.34
N SER A 423 32.69 -34.29 -15.60
CA SER A 423 33.19 -35.01 -16.77
C SER A 423 34.17 -34.17 -17.58
N ASP A 424 35.27 -34.80 -18.02
CA ASP A 424 36.22 -34.23 -18.99
C ASP A 424 35.78 -34.48 -20.45
N SER A 425 34.80 -35.36 -20.70
CA SER A 425 34.25 -35.68 -22.02
C SER A 425 32.76 -35.34 -22.15
N GLU A 426 32.31 -35.03 -23.37
CA GLU A 426 30.88 -34.83 -23.69
C GLU A 426 30.03 -36.11 -23.58
N SER A 427 30.66 -37.28 -23.41
CA SER A 427 30.02 -38.59 -23.30
C SER A 427 30.00 -39.13 -21.85
N PHE A 428 28.81 -39.53 -21.40
CA PHE A 428 28.55 -40.34 -20.20
C PHE A 428 29.16 -41.76 -20.38
N PRO A 429 29.74 -42.43 -19.36
CA PRO A 429 29.63 -42.21 -17.91
C PRO A 429 30.94 -41.76 -17.22
N HIS A 430 31.88 -41.15 -17.94
CA HIS A 430 33.24 -40.85 -17.43
C HIS A 430 33.33 -39.64 -16.49
N SER A 431 32.58 -39.66 -15.38
CA SER A 431 32.58 -38.61 -14.38
C SER A 431 33.45 -38.94 -13.17
N ARG A 432 33.97 -37.91 -12.48
CA ARG A 432 34.63 -38.04 -11.18
C ARG A 432 33.99 -37.11 -10.15
N PRO A 433 34.11 -37.37 -8.84
CA PRO A 433 33.64 -36.48 -7.80
C PRO A 433 34.25 -35.08 -7.90
N TRP A 434 33.43 -34.05 -7.69
CA TRP A 434 33.82 -32.66 -7.81
C TRP A 434 33.10 -31.79 -6.79
N VAL A 435 33.83 -30.82 -6.24
CA VAL A 435 33.33 -29.84 -5.27
C VAL A 435 33.90 -28.47 -5.60
N ALA A 436 33.08 -27.44 -5.48
CA ALA A 436 33.45 -26.05 -5.64
C ALA A 436 32.94 -25.19 -4.48
N LYS A 437 33.71 -24.15 -4.14
CA LYS A 437 33.34 -23.19 -3.11
C LYS A 437 33.18 -21.79 -3.69
N THR A 438 32.19 -21.05 -3.21
CA THR A 438 31.98 -19.63 -3.53
C THR A 438 32.01 -18.75 -2.28
N ASP A 439 32.15 -17.45 -2.50
CA ASP A 439 31.81 -16.43 -1.50
C ASP A 439 30.28 -16.27 -1.33
N ASP A 440 29.87 -15.35 -0.46
CA ASP A 440 28.48 -14.99 -0.17
C ASP A 440 27.75 -14.31 -1.36
N ASN A 441 28.51 -13.79 -2.33
CA ASN A 441 28.00 -13.16 -3.55
C ASN A 441 27.91 -14.17 -4.73
N GLY A 442 28.36 -15.41 -4.52
CA GLY A 442 28.37 -16.46 -5.52
C GLY A 442 29.59 -16.43 -6.45
N SER A 443 30.68 -15.73 -6.09
CA SER A 443 31.94 -15.78 -6.86
C SER A 443 32.73 -17.05 -6.52
N LEU A 444 33.21 -17.78 -7.53
CA LEU A 444 34.02 -18.99 -7.33
C LEU A 444 35.34 -18.66 -6.62
N LEU A 445 35.58 -19.29 -5.47
CA LEU A 445 36.84 -19.20 -4.72
C LEU A 445 37.81 -20.29 -5.16
N TRP A 446 37.33 -21.53 -5.24
CA TRP A 446 38.11 -22.69 -5.70
C TRP A 446 37.20 -23.82 -6.16
N GLU A 447 37.76 -24.74 -6.93
CA GLU A 447 37.14 -26.01 -7.29
C GLU A 447 38.16 -27.15 -7.25
N ASN A 448 37.71 -28.35 -6.90
CA ASN A 448 38.54 -29.53 -6.78
C ASN A 448 37.85 -30.77 -7.33
N LYS A 449 38.66 -31.64 -7.93
CA LYS A 449 38.27 -32.93 -8.47
C LYS A 449 38.89 -34.02 -7.60
N PHE A 450 38.11 -34.99 -7.19
CA PHE A 450 38.52 -36.07 -6.29
C PHE A 450 38.36 -37.43 -6.97
N GLY A 451 38.99 -38.45 -6.39
CA GLY A 451 38.88 -39.82 -6.88
C GLY A 451 39.41 -40.06 -8.29
N SER A 452 39.06 -41.24 -8.80
CA SER A 452 39.33 -41.71 -10.15
C SER A 452 38.15 -41.42 -11.09
N VAL A 453 38.39 -41.56 -12.39
CA VAL A 453 37.31 -41.51 -13.39
C VAL A 453 36.36 -42.66 -13.15
N ASN A 454 35.06 -42.37 -13.19
CA ASN A 454 33.90 -43.22 -12.86
C ASN A 454 33.63 -43.44 -11.37
N ASP A 455 34.38 -42.79 -10.47
CA ASP A 455 34.00 -42.75 -9.06
C ASP A 455 32.69 -41.96 -8.91
N SER A 456 31.81 -42.42 -8.02
CA SER A 456 30.49 -41.84 -7.82
C SER A 456 30.50 -40.90 -6.62
N PHE A 457 30.22 -39.61 -6.87
CA PHE A 457 30.01 -38.63 -5.80
C PHE A 457 28.80 -39.04 -4.95
N ILE A 458 28.97 -38.97 -3.64
CA ILE A 458 27.93 -39.31 -2.67
C ILE A 458 27.40 -38.07 -1.95
N GLY A 459 28.29 -37.22 -1.43
CA GLY A 459 27.91 -36.06 -0.63
C GLY A 459 29.11 -35.39 0.03
N PHE A 460 28.86 -34.30 0.73
CA PHE A 460 29.85 -33.65 1.58
C PHE A 460 29.17 -32.98 2.78
N TYR A 461 29.96 -32.64 3.80
CA TYR A 461 29.53 -31.82 4.93
C TYR A 461 30.67 -30.93 5.46
N GLU A 462 30.31 -29.89 6.20
CA GLU A 462 31.25 -29.03 6.94
C GLU A 462 31.30 -29.48 8.40
N SER A 463 32.51 -29.75 8.89
CA SER A 463 32.79 -30.11 10.28
C SER A 463 32.88 -28.88 11.20
N GLU A 464 32.81 -29.07 12.52
CA GLU A 464 32.91 -27.96 13.48
C GLU A 464 34.25 -27.22 13.44
N ASP A 465 35.33 -27.88 13.01
CA ASP A 465 36.64 -27.28 12.83
C ASP A 465 36.81 -26.55 11.47
N GLY A 466 35.72 -26.39 10.70
CA GLY A 466 35.69 -25.63 9.46
C GLY A 466 36.34 -26.34 8.28
N LYS A 467 36.46 -27.67 8.33
CA LYS A 467 36.91 -28.51 7.22
C LYS A 467 35.73 -29.08 6.45
N TYR A 468 35.99 -29.52 5.23
CA TYR A 468 34.99 -30.16 4.40
C TYR A 468 35.33 -31.62 4.19
N HIS A 469 34.38 -32.48 4.51
CA HIS A 469 34.48 -33.92 4.37
C HIS A 469 33.67 -34.33 3.15
N ILE A 470 34.33 -34.97 2.19
CA ILE A 470 33.79 -35.29 0.87
C ILE A 470 33.78 -36.80 0.72
N ILE A 471 32.62 -37.35 0.43
CA ILE A 471 32.42 -38.79 0.38
C ILE A 471 32.08 -39.19 -1.05
N TYR A 472 32.74 -40.24 -1.53
CA TYR A 472 32.53 -40.82 -2.85
C TYR A 472 32.88 -42.30 -2.87
N ALA A 473 32.33 -43.05 -3.83
CA ALA A 473 32.58 -44.49 -3.97
C ALA A 473 33.43 -44.78 -5.23
N PRO A 474 34.43 -45.67 -5.14
CA PRO A 474 35.24 -46.04 -6.29
C PRO A 474 34.47 -46.87 -7.32
N GLN A 475 34.84 -46.78 -8.60
CA GLN A 475 34.30 -47.68 -9.62
C GLN A 475 34.79 -49.13 -9.40
N LEU A 476 33.85 -50.06 -9.20
CA LEU A 476 34.16 -51.47 -8.97
C LEU A 476 34.48 -52.21 -10.29
N THR A 477 35.71 -52.71 -10.43
CA THR A 477 36.13 -53.56 -11.55
C THR A 477 36.29 -55.03 -11.08
N GLY A 478 35.23 -55.85 -11.16
CA GLY A 478 35.31 -57.28 -10.85
C GLY A 478 34.11 -58.10 -11.33
N GLU A 479 34.36 -59.34 -11.80
CA GLU A 479 33.39 -60.24 -12.46
C GLU A 479 32.33 -60.90 -11.55
N ASN A 480 32.33 -60.65 -10.24
CA ASN A 480 31.52 -61.43 -9.29
C ASN A 480 30.34 -60.71 -8.61
N GLY A 481 29.86 -59.59 -9.14
CA GLY A 481 28.78 -58.85 -8.46
C GLY A 481 29.22 -58.34 -7.08
N PRO A 482 28.43 -57.50 -6.41
CA PRO A 482 29.01 -56.42 -5.63
C PRO A 482 29.27 -56.77 -4.16
N ASP A 483 30.48 -56.53 -3.68
CA ASP A 483 30.67 -56.03 -2.31
C ASP A 483 30.41 -54.52 -2.36
N ARG A 484 29.22 -54.09 -1.92
CA ARG A 484 28.66 -52.73 -2.05
C ARG A 484 29.16 -51.74 -1.00
N ASP A 485 30.30 -52.05 -0.37
CA ASP A 485 30.58 -51.65 1.01
C ASP A 485 31.87 -50.81 1.17
N GLN A 486 32.27 -50.07 0.13
CA GLN A 486 33.47 -49.24 0.15
C GLN A 486 33.17 -47.80 -0.22
N TYR A 487 33.50 -46.87 0.69
CA TYR A 487 33.52 -45.44 0.41
C TYR A 487 34.88 -44.85 0.73
N ILE A 488 35.16 -43.72 0.10
CA ILE A 488 36.37 -42.93 0.29
C ILE A 488 35.91 -41.61 0.89
N GLU A 489 36.44 -41.27 2.06
CA GLU A 489 36.28 -39.96 2.67
C GLU A 489 37.55 -39.14 2.42
N THR A 490 37.40 -38.00 1.76
CA THR A 490 38.46 -37.02 1.58
C THR A 490 38.15 -35.75 2.35
N VAL A 491 39.06 -35.36 3.23
CA VAL A 491 38.94 -34.14 4.03
C VAL A 491 39.80 -33.05 3.42
N ILE A 492 39.22 -31.88 3.20
CA ILE A 492 39.90 -30.67 2.73
C ILE A 492 39.72 -29.51 3.72
N ASP A 493 40.66 -28.58 3.72
CA ASP A 493 40.53 -27.32 4.48
C ASP A 493 39.63 -26.30 3.76
N ASN A 494 39.40 -25.16 4.42
CA ASN A 494 38.56 -24.09 3.88
C ASN A 494 39.06 -23.50 2.53
N ASN A 495 40.34 -23.67 2.23
CA ASN A 495 40.99 -23.22 0.99
C ASN A 495 41.02 -24.32 -0.08
N GLY A 496 40.36 -25.46 0.15
CA GLY A 496 40.33 -26.56 -0.81
C GLY A 496 41.59 -27.43 -0.79
N LYS A 497 42.46 -27.30 0.21
CA LYS A 497 43.68 -28.11 0.30
C LYS A 497 43.42 -29.44 0.97
N LEU A 498 43.90 -30.52 0.38
CA LEU A 498 43.81 -31.88 0.91
C LEU A 498 44.45 -32.00 2.30
N ALA A 499 43.69 -32.50 3.28
CA ALA A 499 44.14 -32.81 4.62
C ALA A 499 44.37 -34.32 4.82
N SER A 500 43.39 -35.16 4.46
CA SER A 500 43.48 -36.62 4.57
C SER A 500 42.52 -37.32 3.60
N THR A 501 42.81 -38.59 3.29
CA THR A 501 41.90 -39.48 2.56
C THR A 501 41.87 -40.83 3.28
N ASN A 502 40.68 -41.27 3.69
CA ASN A 502 40.44 -42.54 4.38
C ASN A 502 39.58 -43.45 3.49
N ASN A 503 39.94 -44.73 3.47
CA ASN A 503 39.19 -45.77 2.76
C ASN A 503 38.63 -46.73 3.82
N ASP A 504 37.39 -46.52 4.24
CA ASP A 504 36.73 -47.39 5.23
C ASP A 504 35.74 -48.34 4.54
N ASN A 505 35.79 -49.60 4.96
CA ASN A 505 34.86 -50.65 4.54
C ASN A 505 33.67 -50.65 5.51
N VAL A 506 32.56 -50.00 5.17
CA VAL A 506 31.31 -50.01 5.95
C VAL A 506 30.17 -50.49 5.06
N PRO A 507 29.21 -51.29 5.55
CA PRO A 507 28.18 -51.88 4.70
C PRO A 507 27.26 -50.82 4.10
N GLY A 508 27.30 -50.66 2.77
CA GLY A 508 26.38 -49.82 1.98
C GLY A 508 26.82 -48.39 1.68
N TYR A 509 26.39 -47.90 0.50
CA TYR A 509 26.58 -46.53 0.01
C TYR A 509 25.99 -45.48 0.98
N PRO A 510 26.78 -44.60 1.64
CA PRO A 510 26.25 -43.37 2.20
C PRO A 510 25.55 -42.55 1.10
N LYS A 511 24.44 -41.87 1.40
CA LYS A 511 23.80 -40.90 0.47
C LYS A 511 23.53 -39.51 1.06
N LEU A 512 23.67 -39.34 2.37
CA LEU A 512 23.63 -38.01 2.97
C LEU A 512 24.40 -38.02 4.29
N ILE A 513 25.24 -37.00 4.50
CA ILE A 513 26.00 -36.82 5.73
C ILE A 513 25.59 -35.50 6.39
N SER A 514 25.28 -35.58 7.68
CA SER A 514 24.94 -34.42 8.52
C SER A 514 26.09 -34.12 9.48
N LYS A 515 26.19 -32.86 9.91
CA LYS A 515 27.09 -32.38 10.97
C LYS A 515 26.97 -33.19 12.29
N ASP A 516 25.82 -33.85 12.51
CA ASP A 516 25.51 -34.65 13.69
C ASP A 516 25.71 -36.18 13.49
N GLY A 517 26.43 -36.62 12.45
CA GLY A 517 26.79 -38.04 12.25
C GLY A 517 25.76 -38.93 11.54
N LEU A 518 24.80 -38.41 10.76
CA LEU A 518 23.93 -39.30 9.97
C LEU A 518 24.66 -39.88 8.75
N VAL A 519 24.49 -41.18 8.49
CA VAL A 519 25.04 -41.90 7.32
C VAL A 519 23.90 -42.72 6.69
N PHE A 520 23.38 -42.30 5.53
CA PHE A 520 22.32 -43.07 4.85
C PHE A 520 22.88 -44.24 4.05
N THR A 521 22.67 -45.49 4.46
CA THR A 521 23.02 -46.65 3.63
C THR A 521 21.82 -47.19 2.85
N GLU A 522 22.12 -47.96 1.80
CA GLU A 522 21.30 -48.29 0.64
C GLU A 522 19.88 -48.87 0.88
N THR A 523 19.13 -48.96 -0.23
CA THR A 523 17.95 -49.80 -0.38
C THR A 523 18.31 -51.29 -0.23
N ILE A 524 17.82 -51.99 0.80
CA ILE A 524 18.07 -53.42 1.00
C ILE A 524 17.12 -54.26 0.13
N SER A 525 17.67 -55.17 -0.68
CA SER A 525 16.95 -56.22 -1.38
C SER A 525 16.49 -57.29 -0.38
N CYS A 526 15.19 -57.44 -0.19
CA CYS A 526 14.63 -58.51 0.63
C CYS A 526 14.31 -59.73 -0.26
N THR A 527 14.45 -60.96 0.25
CA THR A 527 14.24 -62.23 -0.49
C THR A 527 12.81 -62.44 -1.01
N ASP A 528 11.88 -61.56 -0.63
CA ASP A 528 10.47 -61.50 -0.99
C ASP A 528 10.14 -60.42 -2.05
N GLY A 529 11.14 -59.84 -2.71
CA GLY A 529 10.97 -59.03 -3.94
C GLY A 529 10.67 -57.55 -3.73
N GLY A 530 10.76 -57.05 -2.50
CA GLY A 530 10.66 -55.62 -2.17
C GLY A 530 12.01 -55.01 -1.78
N LYS A 531 12.28 -53.80 -2.29
CA LYS A 531 13.45 -52.99 -1.97
C LYS A 531 13.08 -51.97 -0.87
N LYS A 532 13.60 -52.11 0.37
CA LYS A 532 13.25 -51.28 1.56
C LYS A 532 14.28 -50.18 1.82
N LEU A 533 13.88 -49.07 2.46
CA LEU A 533 14.79 -47.97 2.81
C LEU A 533 15.48 -48.27 4.15
N HIS A 534 16.81 -48.33 4.16
CA HIS A 534 17.63 -48.47 5.38
C HIS A 534 18.13 -47.09 5.80
N ILE A 535 18.10 -46.78 7.10
CA ILE A 535 18.53 -45.50 7.64
C ILE A 535 19.40 -45.78 8.85
N ILE A 536 20.65 -45.31 8.81
CA ILE A 536 21.61 -45.44 9.92
C ILE A 536 21.95 -44.04 10.43
N LYS A 537 21.90 -43.88 11.75
CA LYS A 537 22.49 -42.72 12.42
C LYS A 537 23.75 -43.17 13.15
N THR A 538 24.86 -42.51 12.87
CA THR A 538 26.10 -42.63 13.65
C THR A 538 26.29 -41.39 14.53
N ASN A 539 27.19 -41.47 15.49
CA ASN A 539 27.70 -40.30 16.19
C ASN A 539 28.82 -39.64 15.36
N ALA A 540 29.38 -38.53 15.84
CA ALA A 540 30.48 -37.82 15.18
C ALA A 540 31.78 -38.64 15.08
N GLU A 541 31.86 -39.78 15.75
CA GLU A 541 33.01 -40.70 15.78
C GLU A 541 32.80 -41.93 14.87
N GLY A 542 31.66 -41.98 14.16
CA GLY A 542 31.31 -43.08 13.24
C GLY A 542 30.69 -44.31 13.91
N GLU A 543 30.39 -44.26 15.21
CA GLU A 543 29.70 -45.35 15.90
C GLU A 543 28.18 -45.26 15.70
N THR A 544 27.53 -46.37 15.32
CA THR A 544 26.08 -46.42 15.10
C THR A 544 25.29 -46.15 16.40
N GLU A 545 24.56 -45.03 16.44
CA GLU A 545 23.63 -44.69 17.53
C GLU A 545 22.29 -45.41 17.37
N TRP A 546 21.77 -45.50 16.14
CA TRP A 546 20.60 -46.30 15.82
C TRP A 546 20.54 -46.67 14.34
N ASP A 547 19.82 -47.76 14.07
CA ASP A 547 19.56 -48.34 12.76
C ASP A 547 18.04 -48.55 12.62
N SER A 548 17.43 -48.07 11.55
CA SER A 548 16.01 -48.28 11.27
C SER A 548 15.74 -48.64 9.82
N LEU A 549 14.82 -49.59 9.64
CA LEU A 549 14.32 -50.03 8.35
C LEU A 549 12.91 -49.46 8.14
N CYS A 550 12.73 -48.62 7.11
CA CYS A 550 11.46 -47.95 6.85
C CYS A 550 10.70 -48.64 5.71
N GLU A 551 9.54 -49.20 6.03
CA GLU A 551 8.59 -49.71 5.03
C GLU A 551 7.68 -48.57 4.58
N LEU A 552 7.75 -48.21 3.30
CA LEU A 552 6.79 -47.28 2.71
C LEU A 552 5.49 -48.05 2.45
N ALA A 553 4.39 -47.62 3.07
CA ALA A 553 3.12 -48.33 3.06
C ALA A 553 2.57 -48.60 1.65
N ASP A 554 1.98 -49.78 1.50
CA ASP A 554 1.33 -50.36 0.32
C ASP A 554 2.21 -50.51 -0.95
N SER A 555 2.57 -51.75 -1.27
CA SER A 555 2.07 -52.46 -2.47
C SER A 555 2.95 -53.66 -2.83
N SER A 556 2.27 -54.71 -3.28
CA SER A 556 2.73 -55.93 -3.93
C SER A 556 3.48 -55.70 -5.25
N ALA A 557 4.39 -54.72 -5.34
CA ALA A 557 5.07 -54.35 -6.58
C ALA A 557 6.59 -54.28 -6.38
N THR A 558 7.30 -54.87 -7.35
CA THR A 558 8.76 -54.94 -7.53
C THR A 558 9.41 -53.58 -7.86
N GLY A 559 9.06 -52.54 -7.11
CA GLY A 559 9.60 -51.18 -7.27
C GLY A 559 10.84 -50.91 -6.41
N SER A 560 11.68 -49.97 -6.85
CA SER A 560 12.87 -49.50 -6.11
C SER A 560 12.63 -48.08 -5.60
N SER A 561 12.81 -47.86 -4.29
CA SER A 561 12.71 -46.52 -3.68
C SER A 561 14.11 -45.95 -3.40
N ILE A 562 14.33 -44.68 -3.75
CA ILE A 562 15.59 -43.96 -3.56
C ILE A 562 15.29 -42.67 -2.76
N GLY A 563 16.01 -42.45 -1.66
CA GLY A 563 16.06 -41.16 -0.98
C GLY A 563 16.99 -40.18 -1.71
N SER A 564 16.54 -38.94 -1.90
CA SER A 564 17.24 -37.88 -2.64
C SER A 564 17.61 -36.66 -1.78
N GLY A 565 17.01 -36.49 -0.60
CA GLY A 565 17.37 -35.39 0.31
C GLY A 565 16.77 -35.54 1.70
N ILE A 566 17.42 -34.91 2.70
CA ILE A 566 16.88 -34.72 4.04
C ILE A 566 16.94 -33.24 4.41
N VAL A 567 15.97 -32.78 5.18
CA VAL A 567 16.02 -31.47 5.85
C VAL A 567 15.66 -31.67 7.31
N ARG A 568 16.52 -31.21 8.23
CA ARG A 568 16.20 -31.18 9.66
C ARG A 568 15.13 -30.14 9.91
N THR A 569 14.02 -30.54 10.51
CA THR A 569 12.94 -29.61 10.88
C THR A 569 13.31 -28.87 12.17
N ALA A 570 12.76 -27.67 12.34
CA ALA A 570 13.11 -26.78 13.46
C ALA A 570 12.78 -27.37 14.85
N ASP A 571 11.93 -28.38 14.92
CA ASP A 571 11.58 -29.14 16.12
C ASP A 571 12.53 -30.32 16.41
N GLY A 572 13.60 -30.47 15.62
CA GLY A 572 14.58 -31.55 15.76
C GLY A 572 14.19 -32.84 15.04
N GLY A 573 13.07 -32.87 14.33
CA GLY A 573 12.71 -33.95 13.40
C GLY A 573 13.45 -33.88 12.06
N TYR A 574 13.09 -34.78 11.14
CA TYR A 574 13.68 -34.85 9.81
C TYR A 574 12.62 -35.07 8.73
N LEU A 575 12.78 -34.39 7.61
CA LEU A 575 11.91 -34.47 6.43
C LEU A 575 12.71 -35.09 5.29
N ILE A 576 12.24 -36.22 4.76
CA ILE A 576 12.95 -37.01 3.74
C ILE A 576 12.23 -36.84 2.40
N THR A 577 12.99 -36.59 1.32
CA THR A 577 12.48 -36.54 -0.06
C THR A 577 13.13 -37.65 -0.89
N GLY A 578 12.43 -38.19 -1.88
CA GLY A 578 12.92 -39.31 -2.68
C GLY A 578 12.04 -39.64 -3.89
N ALA A 579 12.52 -40.54 -4.73
CA ALA A 579 11.82 -41.02 -5.92
C ALA A 579 11.58 -42.54 -5.84
N ARG A 580 10.42 -42.99 -6.33
CA ARG A 580 10.08 -44.41 -6.48
C ARG A 580 10.10 -44.77 -7.96
N TYR A 581 10.93 -45.74 -8.32
CA TYR A 581 11.01 -46.31 -9.66
C TYR A 581 10.21 -47.61 -9.73
N TYR A 582 9.39 -47.74 -10.76
CA TYR A 582 8.74 -49.00 -11.11
C TYR A 582 9.54 -49.63 -12.25
N TYR A 583 9.91 -50.91 -12.10
CA TYR A 583 10.53 -51.70 -13.19
C TYR A 583 9.45 -52.41 -14.00
#